data_AF-A0AA37LJF5-F1
#
_entry.id   AF-A0AA37LJF5-F1
#
_cell.length_a   1.000
_cell.length_b   1.000
_cell.length_c   1.000
_cell.angle_alpha   90.00
_cell.angle_beta   90.00
_cell.angle_gamma   90.00
#
_symmetry.space_group_name_H-M   'P 1'
#
loop_
_entity.id
_entity.type
_entity.pdbx_description
1 polymer ?
#
loop_
_entity_poly.entity_id
_entity_poly.type
_entity_poly.pdbx_seq_one_letter_code
_entity_poly.pdbx_strand_id
1 'polypeptide(L)'
;MHQQANDRSCDKEAIGGNHYGPVMVYLSKVADATTAEGSSGFFKIGEYGYTPEDNVWGTDLLNENCGKFEVTIPASLSPGDYLLRAEAIALHAASQPNGAQFYMTCYQIRVTGGGSALPAGVKFPGTYSAADPGIQVDIWGNGFSQYTIPGPVIASL
;
A
#
# COMPACT_ATOMS: atom_id res chain seq x y z
N MET A 1 -1.48 5.34 10.06
CA MET A 1 -2.18 6.46 9.39
C MET A 1 -3.23 7.00 10.34
N HIS A 2 -3.42 8.32 10.43
CA HIS A 2 -4.54 8.91 11.16
C HIS A 2 -5.10 10.09 10.39
N GLN A 3 -6.42 10.27 10.44
CA GLN A 3 -7.13 11.28 9.65
C GLN A 3 -6.72 12.71 10.07
N GLN A 4 -6.41 12.90 11.36
CA GLN A 4 -6.00 14.19 11.89
C GLN A 4 -4.49 14.22 12.14
N ALA A 5 -3.86 15.33 11.77
CA ALA A 5 -2.45 15.56 12.04
C ALA A 5 -2.19 15.52 13.55
N ASN A 6 -1.12 14.85 13.95
CA ASN A 6 -0.72 14.65 15.35
C ASN A 6 -1.73 13.93 16.27
N ASP A 7 -2.83 13.39 15.73
CA ASP A 7 -3.73 12.50 16.47
C ASP A 7 -3.31 11.05 16.25
N ARG A 8 -3.20 10.27 17.32
CA ARG A 8 -2.88 8.84 17.31
C ARG A 8 -3.87 8.03 18.15
N SER A 9 -5.01 8.64 18.51
CA SER A 9 -6.05 7.95 19.28
C SER A 9 -6.65 6.81 18.45
N CYS A 10 -6.89 5.68 19.11
CA CYS A 10 -7.61 4.55 18.53
C CYS A 10 -9.13 4.78 18.51
N ASP A 11 -9.61 5.83 19.20
CA ASP A 11 -11.03 6.23 19.19
C ASP A 11 -11.38 7.08 17.96
N LYS A 12 -10.41 7.30 17.07
CA LYS A 12 -10.54 8.09 15.85
C LYS A 12 -10.12 7.25 14.66
N GLU A 13 -10.85 7.42 13.56
CA GLU A 13 -10.55 6.73 12.32
C GLU A 13 -9.12 7.05 11.85
N ALA A 14 -8.44 6.01 11.40
CA ALA A 14 -7.18 6.12 10.70
C ALA A 14 -7.37 6.87 9.37
N ILE A 15 -8.45 6.54 8.67
CA ILE A 15 -8.89 7.13 7.41
C ILE A 15 -10.42 7.07 7.37
N GLY A 16 -11.07 8.24 7.43
CA GLY A 16 -12.51 8.37 7.58
C GLY A 16 -13.23 8.77 6.31
N GLY A 17 -14.57 8.85 6.35
CA GLY A 17 -15.38 9.37 5.24
C GLY A 17 -15.52 8.40 4.08
N ASN A 18 -15.77 7.12 4.38
CA ASN A 18 -15.96 6.05 3.39
C ASN A 18 -14.79 5.91 2.41
N HIS A 19 -13.56 6.18 2.83
CA HIS A 19 -12.36 6.02 2.02
C HIS A 19 -11.98 4.53 1.88
N TYR A 20 -12.92 3.75 1.37
CA TYR A 20 -12.75 2.33 1.07
C TYR A 20 -11.70 2.14 -0.02
N GLY A 21 -10.84 1.16 0.17
CA GLY A 21 -9.84 0.79 -0.82
C GLY A 21 -8.69 -0.03 -0.24
N PRO A 22 -7.70 -0.38 -1.08
CA PRO A 22 -6.62 -1.24 -0.67
C PRO A 22 -5.58 -0.53 0.19
N VAL A 23 -4.80 -1.35 0.89
CA VAL A 23 -3.52 -0.98 1.49
C VAL A 23 -2.41 -1.85 0.93
N MET A 24 -1.25 -1.27 0.64
CA MET A 24 -0.10 -1.99 0.10
C MET A 24 1.19 -1.49 0.75
N VAL A 25 2.17 -2.39 0.85
CA VAL A 25 3.52 -2.10 1.31
C VAL A 25 4.54 -2.62 0.31
N TYR A 26 5.49 -1.76 -0.06
CA TYR A 26 6.59 -2.08 -0.97
C TYR A 26 7.94 -1.79 -0.31
N LEU A 27 8.96 -2.49 -0.77
CA LEU A 27 10.35 -2.20 -0.44
C LEU A 27 11.15 -1.84 -1.70
N SER A 28 12.14 -0.98 -1.54
CA SER A 28 13.14 -0.68 -2.55
C SER A 28 14.53 -0.69 -1.94
N LYS A 29 15.43 -1.56 -2.42
CA LYS A 29 16.83 -1.56 -1.98
C LYS A 29 17.51 -0.29 -2.48
N VAL A 30 18.21 0.39 -1.59
CA VAL A 30 18.94 1.63 -1.90
C VAL A 30 20.36 1.57 -1.34
N ALA A 31 21.21 2.50 -1.78
CA ALA A 31 22.58 2.63 -1.26
C ALA A 31 22.57 3.22 0.15
N ASP A 32 21.75 4.25 0.37
CA ASP A 32 21.56 4.97 1.62
C ASP A 32 20.10 5.41 1.71
N ALA A 33 19.37 4.95 2.74
CA ALA A 33 17.96 5.27 2.90
C ALA A 33 17.70 6.74 3.27
N THR A 34 18.70 7.46 3.78
CA THR A 34 18.56 8.86 4.22
C THR A 34 18.64 9.87 3.08
N THR A 35 19.17 9.45 1.93
CA THR A 35 19.39 10.30 0.75
C THR A 35 18.71 9.74 -0.51
N ALA A 36 18.00 8.61 -0.41
CA ALA A 36 17.35 8.01 -1.56
C ALA A 36 16.06 8.75 -1.95
N GLU A 37 15.99 9.16 -3.21
CA GLU A 37 14.87 9.91 -3.80
C GLU A 37 13.65 9.05 -4.20
N GLY A 38 13.69 7.73 -3.95
CA GLY A 38 12.60 6.83 -4.34
C GLY A 38 12.48 6.56 -5.84
N SER A 39 13.54 6.76 -6.62
CA SER A 39 13.58 6.43 -8.06
C SER A 39 14.02 4.98 -8.35
N SER A 40 14.43 4.23 -7.31
CA SER A 40 14.80 2.81 -7.39
C SER A 40 13.59 1.90 -7.65
N GLY A 41 13.85 0.62 -7.98
CA GLY A 41 12.77 -0.34 -8.20
C GLY A 41 12.11 -0.76 -6.88
N PHE A 42 10.78 -0.80 -6.84
CA PHE A 42 9.98 -1.24 -5.69
C PHE A 42 9.39 -2.63 -5.95
N PHE A 43 9.44 -3.52 -4.96
CA PHE A 43 8.73 -4.79 -4.99
C PHE A 43 7.73 -4.86 -3.83
N LYS A 44 6.56 -5.44 -4.07
CA LYS A 44 5.47 -5.50 -3.10
C LYS A 44 5.76 -6.61 -2.08
N ILE A 45 5.52 -6.34 -0.80
CA ILE A 45 5.74 -7.29 0.31
C ILE A 45 4.49 -7.56 1.16
N GLY A 46 3.45 -6.74 1.01
CA GLY A 46 2.18 -6.95 1.68
C GLY A 46 1.09 -6.13 1.02
N GLU A 47 -0.13 -6.66 1.01
CA GLU A 47 -1.31 -5.95 0.53
C GLU A 47 -2.57 -6.50 1.19
N TYR A 48 -3.60 -5.67 1.21
CA TYR A 48 -4.97 -6.10 1.50
C TYR A 48 -5.92 -5.27 0.64
N GLY A 49 -6.79 -5.95 -0.10
CA GLY A 49 -7.71 -5.34 -1.06
C GLY A 49 -9.12 -5.24 -0.49
N TYR A 50 -9.98 -6.15 -0.94
CA TYR A 50 -11.40 -6.24 -0.59
C TYR A 50 -11.78 -7.69 -0.32
N THR A 51 -12.51 -7.94 0.77
CA THR A 51 -13.12 -9.23 1.12
C THR A 51 -14.64 -9.11 0.94
N PRO A 52 -15.20 -9.72 -0.12
CA PRO A 52 -16.61 -9.56 -0.47
C PRO A 52 -17.61 -10.11 0.56
N GLU A 53 -17.22 -11.17 1.28
CA GLU A 53 -18.11 -11.87 2.23
C GLU A 53 -18.55 -10.95 3.37
N ASP A 54 -17.63 -10.12 3.84
CA ASP A 54 -17.83 -9.22 4.98
C ASP A 54 -17.88 -7.73 4.58
N ASN A 55 -17.74 -7.44 3.27
CA ASN A 55 -17.62 -6.08 2.72
C ASN A 55 -16.49 -5.27 3.39
N VAL A 56 -15.34 -5.90 3.61
CA VAL A 56 -14.18 -5.31 4.31
C VAL A 56 -13.12 -4.89 3.31
N TRP A 57 -12.60 -3.67 3.46
CA TRP A 57 -11.48 -3.13 2.71
C TRP A 57 -10.20 -3.05 3.55
N GLY A 58 -9.06 -2.92 2.88
CA GLY A 58 -7.77 -2.69 3.54
C GLY A 58 -7.76 -1.45 4.43
N THR A 59 -8.49 -0.40 4.05
CA THR A 59 -8.64 0.80 4.87
C THR A 59 -9.52 0.59 6.11
N ASP A 60 -10.44 -0.38 6.10
CA ASP A 60 -11.19 -0.76 7.30
C ASP A 60 -10.26 -1.42 8.32
N LEU A 61 -9.35 -2.29 7.88
CA LEU A 61 -8.31 -2.86 8.75
C LEU A 61 -7.42 -1.79 9.38
N LEU A 62 -7.13 -0.68 8.68
CA LEU A 62 -6.41 0.43 9.29
C LEU A 62 -7.22 1.07 10.41
N ASN A 63 -8.53 1.26 10.22
CA ASN A 63 -9.42 1.83 11.24
C ASN A 63 -9.53 0.90 12.46
N GLU A 64 -9.72 -0.40 12.23
CA GLU A 64 -9.83 -1.42 13.28
C GLU A 64 -8.53 -1.58 14.08
N ASN A 65 -7.37 -1.43 13.43
CA ASN A 65 -6.06 -1.62 14.05
C ASN A 65 -5.37 -0.31 14.45
N CYS A 66 -6.13 0.74 14.75
CA CYS A 66 -5.59 2.01 15.25
C CYS A 66 -4.51 2.61 14.33
N GLY A 67 -4.81 2.62 13.04
CA GLY A 67 -3.95 3.17 11.98
C GLY A 67 -2.80 2.28 11.56
N LYS A 68 -2.80 1.00 11.94
CA LYS A 68 -1.70 0.07 11.68
C LYS A 68 -2.09 -0.97 10.63
N PHE A 69 -1.13 -1.28 9.77
CA PHE A 69 -1.16 -2.45 8.91
C PHE A 69 0.13 -3.23 9.20
N GLU A 70 -0.02 -4.47 9.65
CA GLU A 70 1.13 -5.31 9.98
C GLU A 70 1.69 -5.97 8.72
N VAL A 71 3.00 -5.90 8.57
CA VAL A 71 3.72 -6.60 7.49
C VAL A 71 5.02 -7.15 8.06
N THR A 72 5.35 -8.39 7.70
CA THR A 72 6.62 -9.00 8.08
C THR A 72 7.66 -8.69 7.02
N ILE A 73 8.84 -8.22 7.44
CA ILE A 73 9.99 -8.08 6.54
C ILE A 73 10.54 -9.49 6.24
N PRO A 74 10.55 -9.94 4.97
CA PRO A 74 10.97 -11.31 4.66
C PRO A 74 12.43 -11.58 5.04
N ALA A 75 12.65 -12.67 5.78
CA ALA A 75 13.97 -13.02 6.31
C ALA A 75 14.98 -13.45 5.22
N SER A 76 14.52 -13.76 4.00
CA SER A 76 15.37 -14.09 2.86
C SER A 76 16.01 -12.87 2.20
N LEU A 77 15.53 -11.65 2.49
CA LEU A 77 16.01 -10.44 1.87
C LEU A 77 17.51 -10.23 2.13
N SER A 78 18.20 -9.71 1.12
CA SER A 78 19.56 -9.22 1.28
C SER A 78 19.61 -8.08 2.32
N PRO A 79 20.57 -8.07 3.25
CA PRO A 79 20.67 -7.01 4.25
C PRO A 79 21.04 -5.65 3.63
N GLY A 80 20.74 -4.58 4.36
CA GLY A 80 21.13 -3.20 4.04
C GLY A 80 19.97 -2.22 4.06
N ASP A 81 20.20 -1.04 3.46
CA ASP A 81 19.23 0.05 3.46
C ASP A 81 18.12 -0.13 2.41
N TYR A 82 16.89 0.17 2.83
CA TYR A 82 15.69 0.13 2.01
C TYR A 82 14.79 1.35 2.27
N LEU A 83 14.06 1.77 1.23
CA LEU A 83 12.86 2.57 1.39
C LEU A 83 11.65 1.63 1.51
N LEU A 84 10.82 1.84 2.52
CA LEU A 84 9.52 1.18 2.68
C LEU A 84 8.42 2.15 2.27
N ARG A 85 7.73 1.87 1.18
CA ARG A 85 6.58 2.66 0.71
C ARG A 85 5.30 2.01 1.22
N ALA A 86 4.62 2.65 2.15
CA ALA A 86 3.27 2.27 2.58
C ALA A 86 2.25 3.15 1.86
N GLU A 87 1.16 2.55 1.38
CA GLU A 87 0.12 3.23 0.60
C GLU A 87 -1.27 2.74 0.99
N ALA A 88 -2.21 3.67 1.10
CA ALA A 88 -3.64 3.41 1.02
C ALA A 88 -4.20 4.15 -0.19
N ILE A 89 -5.14 3.55 -0.92
CA ILE A 89 -5.83 4.21 -2.03
C ILE A 89 -7.30 4.32 -1.65
N ALA A 90 -7.87 5.52 -1.64
CA ALA A 90 -9.30 5.71 -1.43
C ALA A 90 -10.03 5.72 -2.79
N LEU A 91 -11.06 4.89 -2.90
CA LEU A 91 -11.78 4.61 -4.14
C LEU A 91 -13.21 5.16 -4.16
N HIS A 92 -13.62 5.89 -3.13
CA HIS A 92 -14.99 6.41 -2.99
C HIS A 92 -15.46 7.28 -4.16
N ALA A 93 -14.52 7.91 -4.89
CA ALA A 93 -14.77 8.69 -6.09
C ALA A 93 -14.18 8.07 -7.37
N ALA A 94 -13.65 6.85 -7.31
CA ALA A 94 -12.87 6.23 -8.38
C ALA A 94 -13.70 5.79 -9.61
N SER A 95 -15.03 5.90 -9.58
CA SER A 95 -15.85 5.71 -10.78
C SER A 95 -15.56 6.79 -11.84
N GLN A 96 -15.12 7.97 -11.39
CA GLN A 96 -14.69 9.06 -12.27
C GLN A 96 -13.21 8.93 -12.64
N PRO A 97 -12.83 9.30 -13.88
CA PRO A 97 -11.42 9.42 -14.24
C PRO A 97 -10.65 10.30 -13.26
N ASN A 98 -9.50 9.84 -12.79
CA ASN A 98 -8.66 10.50 -11.77
C ASN A 98 -9.34 10.70 -10.40
N GLY A 99 -10.39 9.92 -10.09
CA GLY A 99 -11.10 10.00 -8.81
C GLY A 99 -10.43 9.24 -7.66
N ALA A 100 -9.54 8.29 -7.93
CA ALA A 100 -8.78 7.58 -6.90
C ALA A 100 -7.77 8.51 -6.20
N GLN A 101 -7.69 8.39 -4.88
CA GLN A 101 -6.84 9.24 -4.04
C GLN A 101 -5.75 8.39 -3.38
N PHE A 102 -4.49 8.73 -3.63
CA PHE A 102 -3.33 7.95 -3.19
C PHE A 102 -2.70 8.58 -1.95
N TYR A 103 -2.76 7.88 -0.82
CA TYR A 103 -2.14 8.27 0.45
C TYR A 103 -0.93 7.40 0.70
N MET A 104 0.25 7.88 0.32
CA MET A 104 1.49 7.13 0.49
C MET A 104 2.48 7.85 1.42
N THR A 105 3.42 7.10 1.96
CA THR A 105 4.61 7.63 2.66
C THR A 105 5.75 6.64 2.52
N CYS A 106 6.98 7.15 2.37
CA CYS A 106 8.19 6.34 2.44
C CYS A 106 8.83 6.45 3.82
N TYR A 107 9.25 5.30 4.35
CA TYR A 107 10.01 5.17 5.59
C TYR A 107 11.42 4.66 5.26
N GLN A 108 12.38 5.10 6.04
CA GLN A 108 13.79 4.70 5.90
C GLN A 108 14.03 3.54 6.86
N ILE A 109 14.39 2.37 6.35
CA ILE A 109 14.67 1.20 7.17
C ILE A 109 16.01 0.57 6.79
N ARG A 110 16.62 -0.13 7.76
CA ARG A 110 17.75 -1.02 7.51
C ARG A 110 17.36 -2.43 7.88
N VAL A 111 17.39 -3.32 6.89
CA VAL A 111 17.23 -4.76 7.07
C VAL A 111 18.54 -5.31 7.63
N THR A 112 18.46 -5.94 8.80
CA THR A 112 19.58 -6.58 9.49
C THR A 112 19.33 -8.07 9.64
N GLY A 113 20.39 -8.88 9.58
CA GLY A 113 20.22 -10.30 9.29
C GLY A 113 19.65 -10.49 7.88
N GLY A 114 19.54 -11.72 7.40
CA GLY A 114 18.87 -11.97 6.12
C GLY A 114 19.47 -13.10 5.29
N GLY A 115 19.04 -13.13 4.03
CA GLY A 115 19.54 -14.01 2.97
C GLY A 115 20.18 -13.21 1.84
N SER A 116 19.95 -13.66 0.60
CA SER A 116 20.49 -13.03 -0.61
C SER A 116 19.39 -12.63 -1.61
N ALA A 117 18.12 -12.75 -1.23
CA ALA A 117 17.00 -12.45 -2.12
C ALA A 117 16.89 -10.96 -2.39
N LEU A 118 16.79 -10.60 -3.67
CA LEU A 118 16.51 -9.25 -4.13
C LEU A 118 15.58 -9.33 -5.35
N PRO A 119 14.26 -9.26 -5.17
CA PRO A 119 13.30 -9.31 -6.25
C PRO A 119 13.48 -8.14 -7.23
N ALA A 120 13.13 -8.39 -8.50
CA ALA A 120 13.00 -7.31 -9.47
C ALA A 120 11.90 -6.33 -9.03
N GLY A 121 12.18 -5.04 -9.14
CA GLY A 121 11.24 -3.99 -8.76
C GLY A 121 10.58 -3.31 -9.96
N VAL A 122 9.40 -2.73 -9.72
CA VAL A 122 8.68 -1.83 -10.61
C VAL A 122 8.99 -0.36 -10.27
N LYS A 123 8.60 0.58 -11.15
CA LYS A 123 8.85 2.01 -10.94
C LYS A 123 7.59 2.77 -10.54
N PHE A 124 7.78 3.77 -9.69
CA PHE A 124 6.80 4.81 -9.40
C PHE A 124 7.43 6.17 -9.78
N PRO A 125 6.85 6.93 -10.73
CA PRO A 125 5.70 6.60 -11.59
C PRO A 125 6.02 5.46 -12.59
N GLY A 126 4.97 4.84 -13.14
CA GLY A 126 5.06 3.87 -14.24
C GLY A 126 4.28 2.57 -14.01
N THR A 127 4.28 2.01 -12.80
CA THR A 127 3.61 0.74 -12.53
C THR A 127 2.09 0.82 -12.41
N TYR A 128 1.55 2.02 -12.20
CA TYR A 128 0.11 2.30 -12.12
C TYR A 128 -0.33 3.08 -13.35
N SER A 129 -1.50 2.74 -13.88
CA SER A 129 -2.19 3.44 -14.95
C SER A 129 -3.53 3.98 -14.47
N ALA A 130 -3.96 5.12 -15.02
CA ALA A 130 -5.29 5.67 -14.73
C ALA A 130 -6.44 4.72 -15.15
N ALA A 131 -6.17 3.80 -16.08
CA ALA A 131 -7.14 2.81 -16.56
C ALA A 131 -7.03 1.44 -15.85
N ASP A 132 -6.16 1.29 -14.85
CA ASP A 132 -6.09 0.02 -14.11
C ASP A 132 -7.44 -0.23 -13.42
N PRO A 133 -7.97 -1.47 -13.46
CA PRO A 133 -9.27 -1.79 -12.87
C PRO A 133 -9.28 -1.66 -11.34
N GLY A 134 -8.10 -1.55 -10.71
CA GLY A 134 -7.95 -1.23 -9.29
C GLY A 134 -7.91 0.27 -8.98
N ILE A 135 -7.82 1.13 -10.00
CA ILE A 135 -7.67 2.59 -9.89
C ILE A 135 -8.90 3.32 -10.42
N GLN A 136 -9.44 2.93 -11.57
CA GLN A 136 -10.73 3.42 -12.06
C GLN A 136 -11.79 2.33 -11.88
N VAL A 137 -12.60 2.47 -10.84
CA VAL A 137 -13.54 1.44 -10.40
C VAL A 137 -14.75 2.05 -9.70
N ASP A 138 -15.94 1.54 -10.01
CA ASP A 138 -17.18 1.88 -9.31
C ASP A 138 -17.46 0.89 -8.18
N ILE A 139 -16.97 1.21 -6.98
CA ILE A 139 -17.15 0.37 -5.78
C ILE A 139 -18.58 0.40 -5.22
N TRP A 140 -19.43 1.30 -5.71
CA TRP A 140 -20.84 1.45 -5.30
C TRP A 140 -21.81 0.78 -6.27
N GLY A 141 -21.31 0.37 -7.44
CA GLY A 141 -22.11 -0.17 -8.52
C GLY A 141 -22.80 -1.48 -8.15
N ASN A 142 -24.02 -1.65 -8.63
CA ASN A 142 -24.76 -2.90 -8.48
C ASN A 142 -23.95 -4.06 -9.10
N GLY A 143 -23.62 -5.06 -8.28
CA GLY A 143 -22.83 -6.23 -8.69
C GLY A 143 -21.33 -6.13 -8.42
N PHE A 144 -20.85 -5.06 -7.79
CA PHE A 144 -19.49 -5.01 -7.28
C PHE A 144 -19.26 -6.17 -6.29
N SER A 145 -18.36 -7.08 -6.65
CA SER A 145 -18.13 -8.32 -5.92
C SER A 145 -16.66 -8.76 -5.92
N GLN A 146 -15.82 -8.10 -6.71
CA GLN A 146 -14.40 -8.45 -6.83
C GLN A 146 -13.59 -7.18 -7.04
N TYR A 147 -12.37 -7.18 -6.52
CA TYR A 147 -11.43 -6.08 -6.62
C TYR A 147 -10.05 -6.62 -7.00
N THR A 148 -9.38 -5.93 -7.92
CA THR A 148 -7.99 -6.23 -8.29
C THR A 148 -7.10 -5.13 -7.76
N ILE A 149 -6.19 -5.47 -6.85
CA ILE A 149 -5.22 -4.53 -6.30
C ILE A 149 -4.23 -4.10 -7.41
N PRO A 150 -3.93 -2.79 -7.58
CA PRO A 150 -3.03 -2.34 -8.63
C PRO A 150 -1.57 -2.72 -8.38
N GLY A 151 -0.77 -2.69 -9.45
CA GLY A 151 0.67 -2.97 -9.42
C GLY A 151 1.03 -4.46 -9.46
N PRO A 152 2.30 -4.81 -9.16
CA PRO A 152 2.77 -6.19 -9.22
C PRO A 152 2.16 -7.04 -8.11
N VAL A 153 2.17 -8.36 -8.29
CA VAL A 153 1.90 -9.31 -7.20
C VAL A 153 2.93 -9.18 -6.07
N ILE A 154 2.61 -9.69 -4.88
CA ILE A 154 3.59 -9.82 -3.79
C ILE A 154 4.81 -10.62 -4.30
N ALA A 155 6.01 -10.11 -4.02
CA ALA A 155 7.25 -10.74 -4.41
C ALA A 155 7.41 -12.11 -3.73
N SER A 156 7.85 -13.11 -4.49
CA SER A 156 8.24 -14.41 -3.95
C SER A 156 9.58 -14.27 -3.21
N LEU A 157 9.55 -14.39 -1.88
CA LEU A 157 10.65 -14.12 -0.96
C LEU A 157 10.74 -15.24 0.09
#